data_AF-W1J394-F1
#
_entry.id   AF-W1J394-F1
#
_cell.length_a   1.000
_cell.length_b   1.000
_cell.length_c   1.000
_cell.angle_alpha   90.00
_cell.angle_beta   90.00
_cell.angle_gamma   90.00
#
_symmetry.space_group_name_H-M   'P 1'
#
loop_
_entity.id
_entity.type
_entity.pdbx_description
1 polymer ?
#
loop_
_entity_poly.entity_id
_entity_poly.type
_entity_poly.pdbx_seq_one_letter_code
_entity_poly.pdbx_strand_id
1 'polypeptide(L)'
;MKTLKMIMIISSFIFSILSINNANAYNCETGISGKITKITVDEDGRHFYASFGAYEKVPFWYNFQESEGQGTIDLLITALASNSTIEVIACYKNSVTAFQIQ
;
A
#
# COMPACT_ATOMS: atom_id res chain seq x y z
N MET A 1 -58.37 -18.16 -5.64
CA MET A 1 -58.12 -16.84 -6.27
C MET A 1 -57.58 -15.89 -5.22
N LYS A 2 -56.27 -15.60 -5.25
CA LYS A 2 -55.66 -14.31 -4.93
C LYS A 2 -54.23 -14.37 -5.45
N THR A 3 -54.06 -13.79 -6.62
CA THR A 3 -52.84 -13.62 -7.39
C THR A 3 -52.09 -12.39 -6.88
N LEU A 4 -50.85 -12.59 -6.45
CA LEU A 4 -49.74 -11.63 -6.51
C LEU A 4 -48.52 -12.52 -6.79
N LYS A 5 -48.25 -12.88 -8.04
CA LYS A 5 -47.53 -12.08 -9.04
C LYS A 5 -46.34 -11.34 -8.43
N MET A 6 -45.21 -11.62 -9.07
CA MET A 6 -44.04 -10.76 -9.30
C MET A 6 -42.79 -10.98 -8.44
N ILE A 7 -41.73 -11.38 -9.17
CA ILE A 7 -40.33 -10.92 -9.05
C ILE A 7 -39.55 -11.68 -7.94
N MET A 8 -38.44 -12.39 -8.18
CA MET A 8 -37.44 -12.36 -9.24
C MET A 8 -36.70 -13.70 -9.24
N ILE A 9 -36.63 -14.35 -10.40
CA ILE A 9 -35.50 -15.24 -10.72
C ILE A 9 -34.36 -14.30 -11.17
N ILE A 10 -33.13 -14.74 -10.94
CA ILE A 10 -31.87 -14.28 -11.57
C ILE A 10 -31.14 -13.16 -10.81
N SER A 11 -30.10 -13.58 -10.09
CA SER A 11 -28.73 -13.06 -10.18
C SER A 11 -27.94 -13.77 -9.07
N SER A 12 -27.35 -14.94 -9.29
CA SER A 12 -26.06 -15.06 -10.00
C SER A 12 -25.21 -13.81 -9.80
N PHE A 13 -24.87 -13.51 -8.53
CA PHE A 13 -23.88 -12.49 -8.21
C PHE A 13 -22.49 -13.03 -8.57
N ILE A 14 -22.24 -13.07 -9.87
CA ILE A 14 -20.90 -13.10 -10.44
C ILE A 14 -20.45 -11.64 -10.43
N PHE A 15 -19.80 -11.24 -9.35
CA PHE A 15 -18.66 -10.34 -9.44
C PHE A 15 -17.43 -11.14 -8.99
N SER A 16 -17.03 -12.06 -9.86
CA SER A 16 -15.61 -12.32 -10.04
C SER A 16 -14.96 -11.05 -10.58
N ILE A 17 -13.68 -10.86 -10.21
CA ILE A 17 -12.79 -9.74 -10.53
C ILE A 17 -13.10 -8.52 -9.64
N LEU A 18 -12.35 -8.29 -8.56
CA LEU A 18 -10.94 -7.91 -8.63
C LEU A 18 -10.09 -8.80 -7.73
N SER A 19 -9.24 -9.57 -8.40
CA SER A 19 -7.90 -9.97 -7.98
C SER A 19 -7.58 -9.67 -6.51
N ILE A 20 -7.77 -10.67 -5.64
CA ILE A 20 -6.85 -10.84 -4.52
C ILE A 20 -5.52 -11.15 -5.20
N ASN A 21 -4.83 -10.11 -5.67
CA ASN A 21 -3.44 -10.23 -6.01
C ASN A 21 -2.80 -10.60 -4.69
N ASN A 22 -2.41 -11.86 -4.63
CA ASN A 22 -1.55 -12.44 -3.62
C ASN A 22 -0.61 -11.37 -3.06
N ALA A 23 -0.43 -11.39 -1.74
CA ALA A 23 0.59 -10.66 -1.02
C ALA A 23 1.99 -10.98 -1.60
N ASN A 24 2.27 -10.46 -2.79
CA ASN A 24 3.57 -10.36 -3.37
C ASN A 24 4.11 -9.09 -2.77
N ALA A 25 5.05 -9.22 -1.83
CA ALA A 25 5.88 -8.09 -1.43
C ALA A 25 6.36 -7.43 -2.72
N TYR A 26 5.87 -6.22 -3.01
CA TYR A 26 6.15 -5.57 -4.28
C TYR A 26 7.64 -5.23 -4.31
N ASN A 27 8.31 -5.59 -5.40
CA ASN A 27 9.69 -5.19 -5.59
C ASN A 27 9.73 -3.68 -5.83
N CYS A 28 10.60 -2.95 -5.12
CA CYS A 28 10.69 -1.50 -5.28
C CYS A 28 10.92 -1.10 -6.75
N GLU A 29 10.12 -0.17 -7.26
CA GLU A 29 10.21 0.39 -8.61
C GLU A 29 10.16 1.92 -8.53
N THR A 30 10.90 2.61 -9.40
CA THR A 30 10.90 4.08 -9.47
C THR A 30 9.71 4.62 -10.26
N GLY A 31 9.20 5.79 -9.90
CA GLY A 31 8.07 6.46 -10.56
C GLY A 31 6.69 5.95 -10.11
N ILE A 32 6.65 4.87 -9.31
CA ILE A 32 5.39 4.46 -8.67
C ILE A 32 4.97 5.53 -7.66
N SER A 33 3.68 5.85 -7.65
CA SER A 33 3.14 6.90 -6.82
C SER A 33 1.75 6.57 -6.27
N GLY A 34 1.40 7.21 -5.17
CA GLY A 34 0.10 7.07 -4.54
C GLY A 34 0.06 7.66 -3.14
N LYS A 35 -1.16 7.80 -2.62
CA LYS A 35 -1.38 8.21 -1.23
C LYS A 35 -1.02 7.08 -0.28
N ILE A 36 -0.32 7.39 0.80
CA ILE A 36 -0.01 6.39 1.84
C ILE A 36 -1.32 5.98 2.53
N THR A 37 -1.53 4.68 2.65
CA THR A 37 -2.69 4.10 3.32
C THR A 37 -2.32 3.35 4.59
N LYS A 38 -1.08 2.88 4.69
CA LYS A 38 -0.61 2.10 5.85
C LYS A 38 0.90 2.14 5.98
N ILE A 39 1.40 2.17 7.21
CA ILE A 39 2.80 1.92 7.56
C ILE A 39 2.82 0.70 8.47
N THR A 40 3.71 -0.25 8.23
CA THR A 40 3.85 -1.50 9.00
C THR A 40 5.30 -1.68 9.38
N VAL A 41 5.56 -1.92 10.65
CA VAL A 41 6.88 -2.37 11.16
C VAL A 41 6.82 -3.88 11.33
N ASP A 42 7.86 -4.57 10.89
CA ASP A 42 7.97 -6.02 10.99
C ASP A 42 8.16 -6.48 12.44
N GLU A 43 7.91 -7.76 12.72
CA GLU A 43 8.02 -8.33 14.07
C GLU A 43 9.45 -8.26 14.62
N ASP A 44 10.44 -8.17 13.74
CA ASP A 44 11.85 -8.05 14.12
C ASP A 44 12.24 -6.66 14.64
N GLY A 45 11.32 -5.70 14.56
CA GLY A 45 11.54 -4.35 15.07
C GLY A 45 12.67 -3.61 14.36
N ARG A 46 12.98 -3.96 13.11
CA ARG A 46 13.97 -3.25 12.27
C ARG A 46 13.43 -2.95 10.88
N HIS A 47 12.76 -3.89 10.24
CA HIS A 47 12.23 -3.68 8.90
C HIS A 47 10.88 -2.99 8.94
N PHE A 48 10.60 -2.17 7.93
CA PHE A 48 9.31 -1.51 7.81
C PHE A 48 8.92 -1.29 6.36
N TYR A 49 7.62 -1.11 6.18
CA TYR A 49 6.96 -1.10 4.88
C TYR A 49 5.89 -0.02 4.86
N ALA A 50 5.63 0.54 3.69
CA ALA A 50 4.46 1.37 3.44
C ALA A 50 3.58 0.76 2.34
N SER A 51 2.28 0.93 2.48
CA SER A 51 1.31 0.70 1.41
C SER A 51 0.84 2.06 0.90
N PHE A 52 0.80 2.24 -0.42
CA PHE A 52 0.38 3.47 -1.06
C PHE A 52 -0.17 3.22 -2.46
N GLY A 53 -1.21 3.97 -2.84
CA GLY A 53 -1.90 3.73 -4.12
C GLY A 53 -2.38 2.28 -4.24
N ALA A 54 -1.94 1.58 -5.28
CA ALA A 54 -2.22 0.15 -5.52
C ALA A 54 -1.12 -0.79 -5.00
N TYR A 55 -0.07 -0.26 -4.35
CA TYR A 55 1.10 -1.00 -3.93
C TYR A 55 1.02 -1.32 -2.44
N GLU A 56 1.17 -2.60 -2.09
CA GLU A 56 1.10 -3.08 -0.72
C GLU A 56 2.48 -3.53 -0.21
N LYS A 57 2.76 -3.24 1.06
CA LYS A 57 3.97 -3.67 1.77
C LYS A 57 5.27 -3.41 0.98
N VAL A 58 5.40 -2.21 0.41
CA VAL A 58 6.64 -1.78 -0.23
C VAL A 58 7.69 -1.52 0.86
N PRO A 59 8.86 -2.16 0.84
CA PRO A 59 9.89 -1.97 1.85
C PRO A 59 10.55 -0.59 1.73
N PHE A 60 10.74 0.08 2.87
CA PHE A 60 11.43 1.37 2.95
C PHE A 60 12.64 1.23 3.85
N TRP A 61 13.79 1.72 3.35
CA TRP A 61 15.08 1.57 4.02
C TRP A 61 15.38 0.12 4.45
N TYR A 62 16.50 -0.11 5.12
CA TYR A 62 16.85 -1.44 5.64
C TYR A 62 16.50 -1.60 7.11
N ASN A 63 16.73 -0.55 7.91
CA ASN A 63 16.59 -0.60 9.35
C ASN A 63 16.03 0.71 9.91
N PHE A 64 14.81 0.70 10.44
CA PHE A 64 14.21 1.90 11.01
C PHE A 64 14.93 2.39 12.27
N GLN A 65 15.76 1.58 12.91
CA GLN A 65 16.51 1.98 14.10
C GLN A 65 17.69 2.91 13.76
N GLU A 66 18.14 2.94 12.51
CA GLU A 66 19.14 3.90 12.02
C GLU A 66 18.53 5.29 11.85
N SER A 67 19.34 6.34 11.95
CA SER A 67 18.89 7.75 11.82
C SER A 67 18.10 8.00 10.53
N GLU A 68 18.58 7.46 9.43
CA GLU A 68 17.98 7.57 8.11
C GLU A 68 16.64 6.80 8.04
N GLY A 69 16.57 5.65 8.71
CA GLY A 69 15.35 4.86 8.84
C GLY A 69 14.28 5.58 9.67
N GLN A 70 14.67 6.19 10.80
CA GLN A 70 13.76 7.01 11.62
C GLN A 70 13.24 8.21 10.84
N GLY A 71 14.13 8.96 10.18
CA GLY A 71 13.72 10.09 9.34
C GLY A 71 12.80 9.67 8.20
N THR A 72 13.01 8.49 7.63
CA THR A 72 12.12 7.93 6.61
C THR A 72 10.72 7.64 7.19
N ILE A 73 10.64 7.01 8.37
CA ILE A 73 9.35 6.77 9.04
C ILE A 73 8.64 8.09 9.35
N ASP A 74 9.33 9.08 9.89
CA ASP A 74 8.73 10.38 10.24
C ASP A 74 8.14 11.09 9.02
N LEU A 75 8.84 11.03 7.88
CA LEU A 75 8.33 11.54 6.60
C LEU A 75 7.10 10.78 6.12
N LEU A 76 7.09 9.45 6.22
CA LEU A 76 5.94 8.63 5.86
C LEU A 76 4.73 8.91 6.77
N ILE A 77 4.94 9.06 8.07
CA ILE A 77 3.89 9.43 9.03
C ILE A 77 3.32 10.81 8.69
N THR A 78 4.19 11.76 8.35
CA THR A 78 3.77 13.11 7.93
C THR A 78 2.93 13.05 6.65
N ALA A 79 3.37 12.30 5.64
CA ALA A 79 2.64 12.10 4.40
C ALA A 79 1.28 11.39 4.63
N LEU A 80 1.23 10.40 5.52
CA LEU A 80 -0.02 9.73 5.91
C LEU A 80 -0.99 10.71 6.61
N ALA A 81 -0.51 11.48 7.58
CA ALA A 81 -1.32 12.43 8.34
C ALA A 81 -1.86 13.59 7.47
N SER A 82 -1.07 14.01 6.47
CA SER A 82 -1.45 15.06 5.52
C SER A 82 -2.24 14.55 4.31
N ASN A 83 -2.43 13.23 4.19
CA ASN A 83 -3.07 12.59 3.04
C ASN A 83 -2.38 12.94 1.70
N SER A 84 -1.06 13.13 1.75
CA SER A 84 -0.22 13.45 0.59
C SER A 84 0.06 12.23 -0.28
N THR A 85 0.37 12.51 -1.54
CA THR A 85 0.87 11.50 -2.48
C THR A 85 2.38 11.41 -2.32
N ILE A 86 2.93 10.19 -2.31
CA ILE A 86 4.36 9.99 -2.46
C ILE A 86 4.68 9.48 -3.86
N GLU A 87 5.89 9.76 -4.33
CA GLU A 87 6.46 9.19 -5.55
C GLU A 87 7.86 8.64 -5.24
N VAL A 88 8.10 7.38 -5.63
CA VAL A 88 9.40 6.72 -5.43
C VAL A 88 10.41 7.24 -6.45
N ILE A 89 11.54 7.76 -5.96
CA ILE A 89 12.62 8.31 -6.80
C ILE A 89 13.75 7.30 -6.97
N ALA A 90 14.09 6.56 -5.92
CA ALA A 90 15.18 5.59 -5.97
C ALA A 90 14.91 4.34 -5.12
N CYS A 91 15.41 3.23 -5.64
CA CYS A 91 15.39 1.92 -5.00
C CYS A 91 16.82 1.39 -4.86
N TYR A 92 17.09 0.67 -3.77
CA TYR A 92 18.33 -0.09 -3.58
C TYR A 92 18.04 -1.40 -2.88
N LYS A 93 18.55 -2.52 -3.41
CA LYS A 93 18.35 -3.88 -2.87
C LYS A 93 16.89 -4.15 -2.48
N ASN A 94 15.98 -3.76 -3.38
CA ASN A 94 14.54 -3.90 -3.23
C ASN A 94 13.84 -2.96 -2.24
N SER A 95 14.55 -2.07 -1.54
CA SER A 95 13.96 -1.06 -0.66
C SER A 95 13.92 0.32 -1.30
N VAL A 96 12.89 1.12 -1.00
CA VAL A 96 12.86 2.55 -1.32
C VAL A 96 13.91 3.26 -0.46
N THR A 97 14.80 4.00 -1.12
CA THR A 97 15.84 4.81 -0.46
C THR A 97 15.68 6.30 -0.72
N ALA A 98 14.91 6.69 -1.73
CA ALA A 98 14.52 8.07 -1.96
C ALA A 98 13.10 8.16 -2.51
N PHE A 99 12.34 9.13 -2.02
CA PHE A 99 10.98 9.46 -2.47
C PHE A 99 10.73 10.95 -2.23
N GLN A 100 9.71 11.47 -2.88
CA GLN A 100 9.21 12.82 -2.64
C GLN A 100 7.75 12.80 -2.22
N ILE A 101 7.37 13.78 -1.41
CA ILE A 101 5.99 14.05 -0.99
C ILE A 101 5.45 15.17 -1.87
N GLN A 102 4.25 14.96 -2.42
CA GLN A 102 3.52 15.89 -3.29
C GLN A 102 2.31 16.49 -2.58
#